data_AF-A0A0R0EX11-F1
#
_entry.id   AF-A0A0R0EX11-F1
#
_cell.length_a   1.000
_cell.length_b   1.000
_cell.length_c   1.000
_cell.angle_alpha   90.00
_cell.angle_beta   90.00
_cell.angle_gamma   90.00
#
_symmetry.space_group_name_H-M   'P 1'
#
loop_
_entity.id
_entity.type
_entity.pdbx_description
1 polymer ?
#
loop_
_entity_poly.entity_id
_entity_poly.type
_entity_poly.pdbx_seq_one_letter_code
_entity_poly.pdbx_strand_id
1 'polypeptide(L)'
;MAEKDSGTNDSVRGYNLIDEAKKTLEAASTRDTVALSRGPKYNLWTGRRDRLVSNINDVNIPGSDSPVSVTLQFFASKGITKQEMVTLFRAHTVGFYKEILAKKGLLQIDQQLALDAGTKGFVLDFASNGDKFQKGFANAIVKMGEIDVLVGNQGEIRKKCSVFNRN
;
A
#
# COMPACT_ATOMS: atom_id res chain seq x y z
N MET A 1 18.76 6.61 13.00
CA MET A 1 18.44 6.71 11.56
C MET A 1 16.95 6.56 11.40
N ALA A 2 16.34 7.33 10.52
CA ALA A 2 14.91 7.25 10.24
C ALA A 2 14.64 6.13 9.23
N GLU A 3 13.38 5.69 9.10
CA GLU A 3 12.99 4.65 8.13
C GLU A 3 13.35 5.04 6.69
N LYS A 4 13.27 6.33 6.36
CA LYS A 4 13.62 6.86 5.03
C LYS A 4 15.08 6.58 4.62
N ASP A 5 15.96 6.32 5.60
CA ASP A 5 17.37 6.04 5.38
C ASP A 5 17.63 4.54 5.14
N SER A 6 16.58 3.70 5.14
CA SER A 6 16.64 2.29 4.76
C SER A 6 16.78 2.14 3.25
N GLY A 7 17.64 1.22 2.80
CA GLY A 7 17.77 0.88 1.37
C GLY A 7 16.45 0.41 0.73
N THR A 8 15.54 -0.17 1.51
CA THR A 8 14.18 -0.52 1.06
C THR A 8 13.39 0.71 0.60
N ASN A 9 13.65 1.87 1.20
CA ASN A 9 12.94 3.11 0.95
C ASN A 9 13.64 4.03 -0.07
N ASP A 10 14.78 3.63 -0.64
CA ASP A 10 15.52 4.43 -1.64
C ASP A 10 14.68 4.77 -2.88
N SER A 11 13.71 3.90 -3.21
CA SER A 11 12.80 4.08 -4.33
C SER A 11 11.59 4.98 -4.01
N VAL A 12 11.32 5.26 -2.73
CA VAL A 12 10.15 6.05 -2.31
C VAL A 12 10.32 7.50 -2.75
N ARG A 13 9.24 8.08 -3.27
CA ARG A 13 9.17 9.46 -3.79
C ARG A 13 7.97 10.17 -3.17
N GLY A 14 7.90 11.48 -3.39
CA GLY A 14 6.75 12.30 -2.98
C GLY A 14 6.84 12.92 -1.59
N TYR A 15 7.94 12.73 -0.84
CA TYR A 15 8.11 13.36 0.49
C TYR A 15 7.88 14.88 0.45
N ASN A 16 8.45 15.57 -0.55
CA ASN A 16 8.28 17.02 -0.71
C ASN A 16 6.83 17.39 -1.06
N LEU A 17 6.15 16.58 -1.86
CA LEU A 17 4.73 16.80 -2.21
C LEU A 17 3.85 16.68 -0.97
N ILE A 18 4.15 15.75 -0.05
CA ILE A 18 3.43 15.60 1.21
C ILE A 18 3.69 16.78 2.16
N ASP A 19 4.93 17.27 2.24
CA ASP A 19 5.26 18.48 3.01
C ASP A 19 4.59 19.74 2.42
N GLU A 20 4.45 19.83 1.09
CA GLU A 20 3.77 20.93 0.40
C GLU A 20 2.26 20.86 0.60
N ALA A 21 1.67 19.68 0.39
CA ALA A 21 0.26 19.40 0.68
C ALA A 21 -0.12 19.72 2.13
N LYS A 22 0.79 19.46 3.08
CA LYS A 22 0.57 19.80 4.49
C LYS A 22 0.40 21.30 4.71
N LYS A 23 1.03 22.14 3.88
CA LYS A 23 0.91 23.61 3.94
C LYS A 23 -0.39 24.10 3.33
N THR A 24 -0.87 23.44 2.27
CA THR A 24 -2.02 23.90 1.48
C THR A 24 -3.33 23.22 1.87
N LEU A 25 -3.30 22.19 2.74
CA LEU A 25 -4.40 21.25 3.03
C LEU A 25 -4.90 20.46 1.80
N GLU A 26 -4.48 20.83 0.60
CA GLU A 26 -4.70 20.16 -0.67
C GLU A 26 -3.68 19.03 -0.84
N ALA A 27 -3.92 17.92 -0.14
CA ALA A 27 -3.16 16.70 -0.38
C ALA A 27 -3.78 15.92 -1.53
N ALA A 28 -2.98 15.62 -2.56
CA ALA A 28 -3.19 14.42 -3.35
C ALA A 28 -2.95 13.20 -2.43
N SER A 29 -3.96 12.88 -1.61
CA SER A 29 -3.92 11.69 -0.78
C SER A 29 -3.91 10.46 -1.68
N THR A 30 -3.54 9.29 -1.14
CA THR A 30 -3.63 8.02 -1.88
C THR A 30 -5.00 7.83 -2.50
N ARG A 31 -6.08 8.19 -1.79
CA ARG A 31 -7.46 8.14 -2.28
C ARG A 31 -7.66 9.04 -3.50
N ASP A 32 -7.17 10.27 -3.45
CA ASP A 32 -7.38 11.23 -4.54
C ASP A 32 -6.57 10.83 -5.78
N THR A 33 -5.36 10.29 -5.58
CA THR A 33 -4.53 9.74 -6.65
C THR A 33 -5.20 8.52 -7.30
N VAL A 34 -5.82 7.63 -6.52
CA VAL A 34 -6.58 6.49 -7.04
C VAL A 34 -7.79 6.97 -7.84
N ALA A 35 -8.54 7.95 -7.34
CA ALA A 35 -9.70 8.52 -8.04
C ALA A 35 -9.30 9.20 -9.37
N LEU A 36 -8.21 9.98 -9.36
CA LEU A 36 -7.64 10.60 -10.58
C LEU A 36 -7.21 9.55 -11.61
N SER A 37 -6.71 8.41 -11.14
CA SER A 37 -6.34 7.25 -11.97
C SER A 37 -7.54 6.39 -12.40
N ARG A 38 -8.79 6.88 -12.23
CA ARG A 38 -10.04 6.17 -12.52
C ARG A 38 -10.26 4.89 -11.70
N GLY A 39 -9.61 4.80 -10.54
CA GLY A 39 -9.84 3.74 -9.56
C GLY A 39 -11.12 3.96 -8.75
N PRO A 40 -11.44 3.03 -7.83
CA PRO A 40 -12.63 3.14 -6.99
C PRO A 40 -12.53 4.34 -6.05
N LYS A 41 -13.68 4.97 -5.79
CA LYS A 41 -13.82 5.94 -4.70
C LYS A 41 -14.12 5.19 -3.41
N TYR A 42 -13.49 5.60 -2.32
CA TYR A 42 -13.70 5.01 -1.00
C TYR A 42 -13.53 6.06 0.10
N ASN A 43 -14.24 5.86 1.20
CA ASN A 43 -14.11 6.71 2.37
C ASN A 43 -12.82 6.37 3.11
N LEU A 44 -12.10 7.39 3.54
CA LEU A 44 -10.94 7.24 4.40
C LEU A 44 -11.30 7.75 5.79
N TRP A 45 -11.11 6.91 6.79
CA TRP A 45 -11.13 7.36 8.17
C TRP A 45 -10.05 8.41 8.40
N THR A 46 -10.42 9.51 9.06
CA THR A 46 -9.51 10.57 9.48
C THR A 46 -9.22 10.46 10.98
N GLY A 47 -8.34 11.31 11.51
CA GLY A 47 -8.03 11.34 12.95
C GLY A 47 -6.77 10.56 13.37
N ARG A 48 -6.05 9.98 12.41
CA ARG A 48 -4.71 9.41 12.64
C ARG A 48 -3.74 10.49 13.13
N ARG A 49 -2.82 10.09 13.99
CA ARG A 49 -1.75 10.93 14.53
C ARG A 49 -0.39 10.46 14.03
N ASP A 50 0.53 11.40 13.92
CA ASP A 50 1.92 11.14 13.57
C ASP A 50 2.64 10.43 14.73
N ARG A 51 3.45 9.43 14.38
CA ARG A 51 4.35 8.76 15.33
C ARG A 51 5.43 9.73 15.81
N LEU A 52 5.89 9.54 17.04
CA LEU A 52 6.93 10.35 17.69
C LEU A 52 8.36 9.81 17.47
N VAL A 53 8.47 8.67 16.80
CA VAL A 53 9.73 7.96 16.53
C VAL A 53 9.67 7.43 15.09
N SER A 54 10.79 7.45 14.40
CA SER A 54 11.00 6.73 13.14
C SER A 54 12.34 6.02 13.27
N ASN A 55 12.34 4.70 13.07
CA ASN A 55 13.51 3.86 13.26
C ASN A 55 13.72 2.96 12.05
N ILE A 56 14.92 2.98 11.50
CA ILE A 56 15.31 2.12 10.38
C ILE A 56 15.05 0.62 10.66
N ASN A 57 15.16 0.20 11.92
CA ASN A 57 14.93 -1.19 12.33
C ASN A 57 13.46 -1.62 12.26
N ASP A 58 12.53 -0.66 12.14
CA ASP A 58 11.10 -0.94 11.99
C ASP A 58 10.74 -1.28 10.53
N VAL A 59 11.68 -1.09 9.58
CA VAL A 59 11.50 -1.42 8.15
C VAL A 59 11.62 -2.94 7.96
N ASN A 60 10.49 -3.62 7.96
CA ASN A 60 10.39 -5.05 7.71
C ASN A 60 9.33 -5.32 6.63
N ILE A 61 9.68 -5.11 5.36
CA ILE A 61 8.78 -5.29 4.21
C ILE A 61 9.39 -6.34 3.27
N PRO A 62 8.63 -7.35 2.82
CA PRO A 62 9.11 -8.31 1.82
C PRO A 62 9.57 -7.62 0.54
N GLY A 63 10.69 -8.09 -0.03
CA GLY A 63 11.17 -7.66 -1.34
C GLY A 63 10.27 -8.16 -2.48
N SER A 64 10.39 -7.55 -3.67
CA SER A 64 9.60 -7.95 -4.85
C SER A 64 9.91 -9.36 -5.37
N ASP A 65 11.03 -9.94 -4.95
CA ASP A 65 11.53 -11.28 -5.26
C ASP A 65 11.15 -12.32 -4.18
N SER A 66 10.61 -11.87 -3.05
CA SER A 66 10.22 -12.74 -1.93
C SER A 66 9.17 -13.76 -2.36
N PRO A 67 9.25 -15.03 -1.90
CA PRO A 67 8.25 -16.04 -2.22
C PRO A 67 6.84 -15.62 -1.78
N VAL A 68 5.82 -16.01 -2.55
CA VAL A 68 4.39 -15.75 -2.21
C VAL A 68 4.05 -16.14 -0.77
N SER A 69 4.64 -17.23 -0.24
CA SER A 69 4.41 -17.66 1.14
C SER A 69 4.91 -16.66 2.19
N VAL A 70 6.08 -16.05 1.99
CA VAL A 70 6.65 -15.05 2.89
C VAL A 70 5.82 -13.78 2.82
N THR A 71 5.50 -13.32 1.60
CA THR A 71 4.64 -12.15 1.39
C THR A 71 3.27 -12.35 2.03
N LEU A 72 2.68 -13.54 1.87
CA LEU A 72 1.40 -13.88 2.50
C LEU A 72 1.48 -13.86 4.03
N GLN A 73 2.54 -14.40 4.63
CA GLN A 73 2.73 -14.37 6.09
C GLN A 73 2.84 -12.93 6.60
N PHE A 74 3.58 -12.08 5.89
CA PHE A 74 3.68 -10.66 6.21
C PHE A 74 2.31 -9.98 6.20
N PHE A 75 1.55 -10.09 5.10
CA PHE A 75 0.21 -9.49 5.01
C PHE A 75 -0.75 -10.07 6.06
N ALA A 76 -0.70 -11.37 6.31
CA ALA A 76 -1.50 -12.03 7.34
C ALA A 76 -1.18 -11.50 8.75
N SER A 77 0.10 -11.25 9.06
CA SER A 77 0.52 -10.63 10.33
C SER A 77 -0.04 -9.21 10.53
N LYS A 78 -0.41 -8.54 9.43
CA LYS A 78 -1.06 -7.23 9.42
C LYS A 78 -2.59 -7.31 9.31
N GLY A 79 -3.16 -8.50 9.47
CA GLY A 79 -4.59 -8.75 9.36
C GLY A 79 -5.14 -8.70 7.95
N ILE A 80 -4.29 -8.63 6.91
CA ILE A 80 -4.70 -8.63 5.51
C ILE A 80 -4.80 -10.07 5.00
N THR A 81 -5.96 -10.42 4.45
CA THR A 81 -6.23 -11.75 3.90
C THR A 81 -5.48 -11.98 2.59
N LYS A 82 -5.34 -13.26 2.20
CA LYS A 82 -4.76 -13.66 0.91
C LYS A 82 -5.45 -12.96 -0.29
N GLN A 83 -6.77 -12.87 -0.26
CA GLN A 83 -7.54 -12.24 -1.33
C GLN A 83 -7.29 -10.73 -1.39
N GLU A 84 -7.29 -10.05 -0.24
CA GLU A 84 -6.96 -8.62 -0.15
C GLU A 84 -5.53 -8.35 -0.64
N MET A 85 -4.57 -9.18 -0.23
CA MET A 85 -3.18 -9.12 -0.72
C MET A 85 -3.11 -9.19 -2.24
N VAL A 86 -3.72 -10.20 -2.88
CA VAL A 86 -3.74 -10.33 -4.36
C VAL A 86 -4.38 -9.09 -5.00
N THR A 87 -5.41 -8.53 -4.36
CA THR A 87 -6.09 -7.34 -4.86
C THR A 87 -5.17 -6.11 -4.84
N LEU A 88 -4.37 -5.95 -3.78
CA LEU A 88 -3.41 -4.86 -3.64
C LEU A 88 -2.29 -4.96 -4.68
N PHE A 89 -1.72 -6.16 -4.89
CA PHE A 89 -0.69 -6.36 -5.92
C PHE A 89 -1.20 -6.11 -7.33
N ARG A 90 -2.49 -6.39 -7.62
CA ARG A 90 -3.06 -6.08 -8.93
C ARG A 90 -3.01 -4.59 -9.28
N ALA A 91 -2.89 -3.68 -8.30
CA ALA A 91 -2.70 -2.26 -8.57
C ALA A 91 -1.36 -1.92 -9.24
N HIS A 92 -0.35 -2.80 -9.18
CA HIS A 92 0.92 -2.60 -9.87
C HIS A 92 0.82 -2.77 -11.39
N THR A 93 -0.22 -3.42 -11.90
CA THR A 93 -0.33 -3.70 -13.33
C THR A 93 -1.61 -3.10 -13.91
N VAL A 94 -1.45 -1.99 -14.63
CA VAL A 94 -2.45 -1.58 -15.61
C VAL A 94 -2.45 -2.65 -16.72
N GLY A 95 -3.44 -3.56 -16.69
CA GLY A 95 -3.64 -4.61 -17.70
C GLY A 95 -3.69 -6.05 -17.17
N PHE A 96 -3.04 -6.33 -16.03
CA PHE A 96 -2.92 -7.58 -15.26
C PHE A 96 -2.97 -8.92 -16.01
N TYR A 97 -4.06 -9.30 -16.68
CA TYR A 97 -4.19 -10.66 -17.20
C TYR A 97 -3.41 -10.92 -18.48
N LYS A 98 -3.49 -10.03 -19.47
CA LYS A 98 -2.82 -10.25 -20.76
C LYS A 98 -1.30 -10.15 -20.59
N GLU A 99 -0.86 -9.21 -19.77
CA GLU A 99 0.55 -8.95 -19.47
C GLU A 99 1.12 -10.10 -18.63
N ILE A 100 0.43 -10.55 -17.58
CA ILE A 100 0.94 -11.66 -16.77
C ILE A 100 0.91 -12.99 -17.51
N LEU A 101 -0.13 -13.26 -18.33
CA LEU A 101 -0.12 -14.43 -19.21
C LEU A 101 0.98 -14.35 -20.27
N ALA A 102 1.28 -13.15 -20.76
CA ALA A 102 2.38 -12.91 -21.70
C ALA A 102 3.76 -12.89 -21.02
N LYS A 103 3.87 -13.21 -19.72
CA LYS A 103 5.10 -13.12 -18.92
C LYS A 103 5.71 -11.72 -18.89
N LYS A 104 4.87 -10.70 -18.95
CA LYS A 104 5.18 -9.27 -18.89
C LYS A 104 4.75 -8.64 -17.56
N GLY A 105 4.56 -9.44 -16.51
CA GLY A 105 4.37 -8.91 -15.16
C GLY A 105 5.54 -8.00 -14.80
N LEU A 106 5.25 -6.78 -14.35
CA LEU A 106 6.28 -5.76 -14.12
C LEU A 106 7.16 -6.14 -12.92
N LEU A 107 6.57 -6.68 -11.86
CA LEU A 107 7.29 -7.20 -10.70
C LEU A 107 7.25 -8.72 -10.69
N GLN A 108 8.32 -9.35 -10.21
CA GLN A 108 8.42 -10.81 -10.12
C GLN A 108 7.27 -11.40 -9.28
N ILE A 109 6.90 -10.74 -8.18
CA ILE A 109 5.75 -11.13 -7.36
C ILE A 109 4.43 -11.14 -8.14
N ASP A 110 4.20 -10.23 -9.09
CA ASP A 110 2.96 -10.19 -9.88
C ASP A 110 2.83 -11.46 -10.73
N GLN A 111 3.95 -11.90 -11.33
CA GLN A 111 4.00 -13.16 -12.07
C GLN A 111 3.83 -14.37 -11.14
N GLN A 112 4.48 -14.35 -9.97
CA GLN A 112 4.37 -15.44 -9.01
C GLN A 112 2.92 -15.63 -8.52
N LEU A 113 2.18 -14.56 -8.25
CA LEU A 113 0.77 -14.63 -7.81
C LEU A 113 -0.16 -15.25 -8.85
N ALA A 114 0.12 -15.09 -10.14
CA ALA A 114 -0.69 -15.71 -11.18
C ALA A 114 -0.35 -17.19 -11.40
N LEU A 115 0.87 -17.61 -11.08
CA LEU A 115 1.32 -18.99 -11.23
C LEU A 115 1.09 -19.82 -9.97
N ASP A 116 1.06 -19.20 -8.79
CA ASP A 116 0.88 -19.86 -7.51
C ASP A 116 -0.53 -20.47 -7.38
N ALA A 117 -0.58 -21.74 -6.99
CA ALA A 117 -1.83 -22.50 -6.91
C ALA A 117 -2.84 -21.90 -5.92
N GLY A 118 -2.35 -21.24 -4.86
CA GLY A 118 -3.18 -20.65 -3.82
C GLY A 118 -3.73 -19.25 -4.15
N THR A 119 -3.18 -18.56 -5.15
CA THR A 119 -3.52 -17.17 -5.49
C THR A 119 -4.03 -17.00 -6.92
N LYS A 120 -3.68 -17.90 -7.85
CA LYS A 120 -4.13 -17.88 -9.25
C LYS A 120 -5.65 -17.75 -9.42
N GLY A 121 -6.42 -18.36 -8.52
CA GLY A 121 -7.88 -18.31 -8.57
C GLY A 121 -8.41 -16.88 -8.37
N PHE A 122 -7.84 -16.14 -7.41
CA PHE A 122 -8.18 -14.74 -7.19
C PHE A 122 -7.71 -13.85 -8.35
N VAL A 123 -6.53 -14.13 -8.90
CA VAL A 123 -6.01 -13.43 -10.09
C VAL A 123 -6.99 -13.55 -11.27
N LEU A 124 -7.45 -14.76 -11.56
CA LEU A 124 -8.41 -15.03 -12.64
C LEU A 124 -9.79 -14.40 -12.38
N ASP A 125 -10.27 -14.49 -11.15
CA ASP A 125 -11.56 -13.95 -10.72
C ASP A 125 -11.57 -12.41 -10.81
N PHE A 126 -10.53 -11.75 -10.35
CA PHE A 126 -10.38 -10.31 -10.50
C PHE A 126 -10.18 -9.89 -11.97
N ALA A 127 -9.41 -10.67 -12.74
CA ALA A 127 -9.23 -10.43 -14.18
C ALA A 127 -10.55 -10.46 -14.95
N SER A 128 -11.45 -11.39 -14.61
CA SER A 128 -12.75 -11.54 -15.26
C SER A 128 -13.82 -10.59 -14.72
N ASN A 129 -13.67 -10.09 -13.48
CA ASN A 129 -14.66 -9.22 -12.83
C ASN A 129 -14.02 -7.93 -12.28
N GLY A 130 -14.07 -6.87 -13.10
CA GLY A 130 -13.56 -5.54 -12.76
C GLY A 130 -14.23 -4.92 -11.53
N ASP A 131 -15.54 -5.11 -11.37
CA ASP A 131 -16.29 -4.56 -10.23
C ASP A 131 -15.90 -5.23 -8.91
N LYS A 132 -15.73 -6.55 -8.93
CA LYS A 132 -15.27 -7.32 -7.77
C LYS A 132 -13.87 -6.90 -7.35
N PHE A 133 -13.00 -6.65 -8.33
CA PHE A 133 -11.69 -6.08 -8.08
C PHE A 133 -11.76 -4.68 -7.47
N GLN A 134 -12.53 -3.76 -8.06
CA GLN A 134 -12.65 -2.39 -7.56
C GLN A 134 -13.15 -2.36 -6.11
N LYS A 135 -14.16 -3.17 -5.79
CA LYS A 135 -14.66 -3.31 -4.41
C LYS A 135 -13.63 -3.93 -3.47
N GLY A 136 -12.98 -5.01 -3.89
CA GLY A 136 -11.92 -5.65 -3.12
C GLY A 136 -10.75 -4.69 -2.86
N PHE A 137 -10.39 -3.88 -3.85
CA PHE A 137 -9.27 -2.95 -3.78
C PHE A 137 -9.59 -1.81 -2.82
N ALA A 138 -10.79 -1.23 -2.93
CA ALA A 138 -11.28 -0.22 -2.00
C ALA A 138 -11.27 -0.74 -0.54
N ASN A 139 -11.74 -1.96 -0.30
CA ASN A 139 -11.73 -2.54 1.04
C ASN A 139 -10.31 -2.78 1.55
N ALA A 140 -9.44 -3.36 0.71
CA ALA A 140 -8.07 -3.67 1.07
C ALA A 140 -7.23 -2.42 1.36
N ILE A 141 -7.39 -1.35 0.58
CA ILE A 141 -6.63 -0.10 0.77
C ILE A 141 -7.11 0.69 2.00
N VAL A 142 -8.42 0.67 2.30
CA VAL A 142 -8.97 1.25 3.54
C VAL A 142 -8.40 0.51 4.75
N LYS A 143 -8.47 -0.83 4.72
CA LYS A 143 -7.95 -1.68 5.79
C LYS A 143 -6.44 -1.52 5.98
N MET A 144 -5.68 -1.43 4.89
CA MET A 144 -4.25 -1.14 4.95
C MET A 144 -3.96 0.20 5.62
N GLY A 145 -4.79 1.22 5.35
CA GLY A 145 -4.69 2.51 6.00
C GLY A 145 -5.01 2.49 7.50
N GLU A 146 -5.58 1.42 8.04
CA GLU A 146 -5.96 1.32 9.47
C GLU A 146 -4.97 0.49 10.31
N ILE A 147 -3.92 -0.05 9.69
CA ILE A 147 -2.90 -0.85 10.38
C ILE A 147 -2.09 0.05 11.32
N ASP A 148 -1.95 -0.37 12.58
CA ASP A 148 -1.06 0.21 13.60
C ASP A 148 -1.19 1.74 13.76
N VAL A 149 -2.40 2.28 13.56
CA VAL A 149 -2.67 3.72 13.62
C VAL A 149 -2.66 4.26 15.05
N LEU A 150 -2.13 5.48 15.22
CA LEU A 150 -2.20 6.22 16.47
C LEU A 150 -3.42 7.13 16.47
N VAL A 151 -4.20 7.11 17.55
CA VAL A 151 -5.41 7.94 17.73
C VAL A 151 -5.38 8.67 19.08
N GLY A 152 -6.30 9.61 19.29
CA GLY A 152 -6.46 10.29 20.58
C GLY A 152 -5.21 11.07 21.01
N ASN A 153 -4.53 10.62 22.06
CA ASN A 153 -3.31 11.22 22.60
C ASN A 153 -2.04 10.37 22.36
N GLN A 154 -2.12 9.33 21.53
CA GLN A 154 -1.01 8.38 21.31
C GLN A 154 0.12 8.93 20.41
N GLY A 155 -0.06 10.11 19.83
CA GLY A 155 0.92 10.74 18.92
C GLY A 155 0.69 12.24 18.80
N GLU A 156 1.20 12.84 17.74
CA GLU A 156 1.09 14.29 17.50
C GLU A 156 0.46 14.65 16.15
N ILE A 157 0.16 15.93 15.96
CA ILE A 157 -0.10 16.49 14.63
C ILE A 157 1.15 17.30 14.29
N ARG A 158 2.01 16.79 13.41
CA ARG A 158 3.23 17.51 13.04
C ARG A 158 2.92 18.77 12.26
N LYS A 159 3.64 19.85 12.56
CA LYS A 159 3.60 21.10 11.77
C LYS A 159 4.30 20.94 10.41
N LYS A 160 5.34 20.10 10.37
CA LYS A 160 6.07 19.70 9.16
C LYS A 160 6.23 18.19 9.18
N CYS A 161 5.77 17.49 8.15
CA CYS A 161 5.78 16.02 8.14
C CYS A 161 7.20 15.45 8.23
N SER A 162 8.21 16.19 7.77
CA SER A 162 9.60 15.73 7.83
C SER A 162 10.28 15.84 9.20
N VAL A 163 9.67 16.44 10.23
CA VAL A 163 10.32 16.70 11.54
C VAL A 163 9.32 16.53 12.69
N PHE A 164 9.73 15.89 13.78
CA PHE A 164 8.94 15.88 15.03
C PHE A 164 8.77 17.29 15.58
N ASN A 165 7.64 17.59 16.21
CA ASN A 165 7.51 18.89 16.84
C ASN A 165 8.53 19.00 17.98
N ARG A 166 9.21 20.15 18.07
CA ARG A 166 10.06 20.47 19.22
C ARG A 166 9.19 21.11 20.30
N ASN A 167 9.34 20.64 21.54
CA ASN A 167 8.79 21.30 22.73
C ASN A 167 9.49 22.64 22.97
#